data_AF-A0A931YAC0-F1
#
_entry.id   AF-A0A931YAC0-F1
#
_cell.length_a   1.000
_cell.length_b   1.000
_cell.length_c   1.000
_cell.angle_alpha   90.00
_cell.angle_beta   90.00
_cell.angle_gamma   90.00
#
_symmetry.space_group_name_H-M   'P 1'
#
loop_
_entity.id
_entity.type
_entity.pdbx_description
1 polymer ?
#
loop_
_entity_poly.entity_id
_entity_poly.type
_entity_poly.pdbx_seq_one_letter_code
_entity_poly.pdbx_strand_id
1 'polypeptide(L)'
;MAKKSKILILLLGILLVLILYLIFTSESIKPENNVNKQVKPDNLAGLETNYKLQAREFFLAYEALIKNNNITQQNITELENKLLALKVPVKFKELHLRFVLALNRTENYLNQKDEREKGDSFQAISQLKADYSWLNN
;
A
#
# COMPACT_ATOMS: atom_id res chain seq x y z
N MET A 1 -42.40 25.53 -36.38
CA MET A 1 -41.14 25.29 -35.63
C MET A 1 -40.07 24.80 -36.58
N ALA A 2 -38.96 25.54 -36.70
CA ALA A 2 -37.91 25.31 -37.69
C ALA A 2 -37.35 23.88 -37.58
N LYS A 3 -37.08 23.20 -38.71
CA LYS A 3 -36.57 21.82 -38.78
C LYS A 3 -35.35 21.60 -37.86
N LYS A 4 -34.54 22.66 -37.68
CA LYS A 4 -33.37 22.69 -36.78
C LYS A 4 -33.74 22.48 -35.29
N SER A 5 -34.85 23.05 -34.82
CA SER A 5 -35.31 22.88 -33.44
C SER A 5 -35.81 21.46 -33.17
N LYS A 6 -36.41 20.79 -34.17
CA LYS A 6 -36.83 19.38 -34.02
C LYS A 6 -35.64 18.44 -33.88
N ILE A 7 -34.56 18.69 -34.62
CA ILE A 7 -33.31 17.92 -34.54
C ILE A 7 -32.63 18.13 -33.19
N LEU A 8 -32.65 19.37 -32.68
CA LEU A 8 -32.08 19.69 -31.36
C LEU A 8 -32.81 18.95 -30.23
N ILE A 9 -34.15 18.91 -30.28
CA ILE A 9 -34.99 18.19 -29.30
C ILE A 9 -34.75 16.68 -29.37
N LEU A 10 -34.59 16.13 -30.58
CA LEU A 10 -34.28 14.71 -30.77
C LEU A 10 -32.90 14.34 -30.21
N LEU A 11 -31.89 15.19 -30.42
CA LEU A 11 -30.56 15.00 -29.86
C LEU A 11 -30.56 15.06 -28.33
N LEU A 12 -31.33 15.97 -27.76
CA LEU A 12 -31.50 16.11 -26.31
C LEU A 12 -32.18 14.88 -25.69
N GLY A 13 -33.17 14.30 -26.39
CA GLY A 13 -33.82 13.07 -25.97
C GLY A 13 -32.86 11.87 -25.95
N ILE A 14 -32.01 11.73 -26.98
CA ILE A 14 -30.99 10.67 -27.04
C ILE A 14 -29.98 10.81 -25.90
N LEU A 15 -29.53 12.04 -25.62
CA LEU A 15 -28.62 12.32 -24.51
C LEU A 15 -29.23 11.91 -23.16
N LEU A 16 -30.50 12.22 -22.94
CA LEU A 16 -31.22 11.87 -21.71
C LEU A 16 -31.31 10.35 -21.52
N VAL A 17 -31.63 9.61 -22.59
CA VAL A 17 -31.70 8.14 -22.57
C VAL A 17 -30.33 7.54 -22.25
N LEU A 18 -29.25 8.12 -22.77
CA LEU A 18 -27.89 7.65 -22.54
C LEU A 18 -27.44 7.86 -21.08
N ILE A 19 -27.82 8.98 -20.47
CA ILE A 19 -27.60 9.25 -19.05
C ILE A 19 -28.40 8.27 -18.17
N LEU A 20 -29.67 8.03 -18.49
CA LEU A 20 -30.51 7.06 -17.78
C LEU A 20 -29.97 5.64 -17.91
N TYR A 21 -29.47 5.27 -19.09
CA TYR A 21 -28.83 3.98 -19.33
C TYR A 21 -27.59 3.81 -18.45
N LEU A 22 -26.72 4.82 -18.38
CA LEU A 22 -25.53 4.81 -17.52
C LEU A 22 -25.89 4.60 -16.04
N ILE A 23 -26.94 5.25 -15.53
CA ILE A 23 -27.41 5.09 -14.14
C ILE A 23 -27.97 3.68 -13.91
N PHE A 24 -28.69 3.11 -14.88
CA PHE A 24 -29.23 1.75 -14.78
C PHE A 24 -28.16 0.66 -14.90
N THR A 25 -27.12 0.88 -15.72
CA THR A 25 -25.98 -0.05 -15.85
C THR A 25 -24.91 0.15 -14.80
N SER A 26 -24.92 1.26 -14.06
CA SER A 26 -24.08 1.38 -12.88
C SER A 26 -24.67 0.46 -11.82
N GLU A 27 -24.20 -0.78 -11.80
CA GLU A 27 -24.33 -1.63 -10.63
C GLU A 27 -23.90 -0.80 -9.43
N SER A 28 -24.81 -0.64 -8.47
CA SER A 28 -24.47 0.02 -7.22
C SER A 28 -23.28 -0.72 -6.65
N ILE A 29 -22.13 -0.03 -6.55
CA ILE A 29 -21.09 -0.41 -5.60
C ILE A 29 -21.81 -0.35 -4.26
N LYS A 30 -22.31 -1.49 -3.81
CA LYS A 30 -22.87 -1.62 -2.47
C LYS A 30 -21.76 -1.12 -1.56
N PRO A 31 -21.98 -0.08 -0.74
CA PRO A 31 -21.09 0.09 0.40
C PRO A 31 -21.11 -1.27 1.09
N GLU A 32 -19.94 -1.90 1.20
CA GLU A 32 -19.79 -3.16 1.89
C GLU A 32 -20.21 -2.89 3.34
N ASN A 33 -21.51 -3.05 3.57
CA ASN A 33 -22.10 -3.04 4.89
C ASN A 33 -21.31 -4.07 5.65
N ASN A 34 -20.73 -3.62 6.75
CA ASN A 34 -20.04 -4.39 7.77
C ASN A 34 -20.90 -5.57 8.22
N VAL A 35 -20.98 -6.62 7.39
CA VAL A 35 -21.30 -7.95 7.83
C VAL A 35 -20.01 -8.42 8.43
N ASN A 36 -19.97 -8.29 9.75
CA ASN A 36 -19.25 -9.08 10.72
C ASN A 36 -18.91 -10.48 10.16
N LYS A 37 -17.94 -10.56 9.25
CA LYS A 37 -17.22 -11.78 8.94
C LYS A 37 -16.36 -11.97 10.15
N GLN A 38 -16.95 -12.64 11.12
CA GLN A 38 -16.24 -13.38 12.15
C GLN A 38 -15.18 -14.17 11.37
N VAL A 39 -13.97 -13.60 11.32
CA VAL A 39 -12.85 -14.22 10.64
C VAL A 39 -12.67 -15.52 11.39
N LYS A 40 -12.95 -16.64 10.72
CA LYS A 40 -12.69 -17.95 11.30
C LYS A 40 -11.29 -17.89 11.90
N PRO A 41 -11.11 -18.17 13.20
CA PRO A 41 -9.82 -17.98 13.88
C PRO A 41 -8.67 -18.72 13.19
N ASP A 42 -8.96 -19.79 12.43
CA ASP A 42 -8.00 -20.49 11.56
C ASP A 42 -7.32 -19.59 10.51
N ASN A 43 -8.03 -18.60 9.94
CA ASN A 43 -7.47 -17.72 8.91
C ASN A 43 -6.61 -16.58 9.48
N LEU A 44 -6.78 -16.22 10.76
CA LEU A 44 -5.99 -15.17 11.41
C LEU A 44 -4.58 -15.67 11.73
N ALA A 45 -4.44 -16.91 12.20
CA ALA A 45 -3.14 -17.51 12.49
C ALA A 45 -2.29 -17.68 11.21
N GLY A 46 -2.93 -18.05 10.09
CA GLY A 46 -2.29 -18.11 8.78
C GLY A 46 -1.83 -16.73 8.28
N LEU A 47 -2.67 -15.70 8.48
CA LEU A 47 -2.32 -14.32 8.11
C LEU A 47 -1.15 -13.78 8.93
N GLU A 48 -1.12 -14.01 10.25
CA GLU A 48 0.00 -13.59 11.10
C GLU A 48 1.30 -14.29 10.71
N THR A 49 1.25 -15.61 10.49
CA THR A 49 2.43 -16.40 10.08
C THR A 49 2.98 -15.91 8.75
N ASN A 50 2.10 -15.72 7.76
CA ASN A 50 2.50 -15.23 6.45
C ASN A 50 3.05 -13.79 6.50
N TYR A 51 2.43 -12.92 7.30
CA TYR A 51 2.94 -11.56 7.50
C TYR A 51 4.34 -11.59 8.12
N LYS A 52 4.56 -12.39 9.16
CA LYS A 52 5.89 -12.51 9.80
C LYS A 52 6.95 -12.98 8.80
N LEU A 53 6.63 -13.98 7.98
CA LEU A 53 7.56 -14.48 6.97
C LEU A 53 7.95 -13.36 5.98
N GLN A 54 6.96 -12.69 5.39
CA GLN A 54 7.20 -11.67 4.37
C GLN A 54 7.83 -10.39 4.95
N ALA A 55 7.44 -10.00 6.17
CA ALA A 55 8.04 -8.88 6.89
C ALA A 55 9.50 -9.15 7.23
N ARG A 56 9.86 -10.40 7.58
CA ARG A 56 11.25 -10.81 7.78
C ARG A 56 12.04 -10.74 6.48
N GLU A 57 11.49 -11.25 5.37
CA GLU A 57 12.15 -11.17 4.06
C GLU A 57 12.39 -9.72 3.63
N PHE A 58 11.39 -8.85 3.81
CA PHE A 58 11.53 -7.40 3.61
C PHE A 58 12.65 -6.83 4.49
N PHE A 59 12.64 -7.14 5.80
CA PHE A 59 13.62 -6.64 6.75
C PHE A 59 15.04 -7.02 6.37
N LEU A 60 15.28 -8.30 6.02
CA LEU A 60 16.60 -8.78 5.61
C LEU A 60 17.06 -8.12 4.31
N ALA A 61 16.18 -7.98 3.33
CA ALA A 61 16.50 -7.30 2.08
C ALA A 61 16.85 -5.82 2.31
N TYR A 62 16.12 -5.15 3.19
CA TYR A 62 16.37 -3.77 3.54
C TYR A 62 17.66 -3.59 4.36
N GLU A 63 17.91 -4.47 5.35
CA GLU A 63 19.15 -4.48 6.13
C GLU A 63 20.38 -4.68 5.22
N ALA A 64 20.28 -5.57 4.23
CA ALA A 64 21.32 -5.78 3.24
C ALA A 64 21.53 -4.53 2.36
N LEU A 65 20.45 -3.86 1.97
CA LEU A 65 20.53 -2.64 1.17
C LEU A 65 21.23 -1.50 1.91
N ILE A 66 20.85 -1.22 3.16
CA ILE A 66 21.41 -0.10 3.94
C ILE A 66 22.86 -0.34 4.36
N LYS A 67 23.29 -1.61 4.48
CA LYS A 67 24.69 -1.99 4.70
C LYS A 67 25.54 -1.86 3.43
N ASN A 68 24.91 -1.86 2.26
CA ASN A 68 25.59 -1.65 1.00
C ASN A 68 25.78 -0.14 0.75
N ASN A 69 26.97 0.24 0.25
CA ASN A 69 27.26 1.64 -0.05
C ASN A 69 26.63 2.14 -1.36
N ASN A 70 26.05 1.24 -2.16
CA ASN A 70 25.46 1.56 -3.46
C ASN A 70 23.92 1.47 -3.44
N ILE A 71 23.28 2.30 -2.63
CA ILE A 71 21.82 2.41 -2.59
C ILE A 71 21.37 3.20 -3.83
N THR A 72 20.43 2.64 -4.60
CA THR A 72 19.86 3.26 -5.80
C THR A 72 18.35 3.51 -5.61
N GLN A 73 17.78 4.43 -6.39
CA GLN A 73 16.33 4.67 -6.35
C GLN A 73 15.54 3.40 -6.72
N GLN A 74 16.04 2.62 -7.69
CA GLN A 74 15.41 1.36 -8.08
C GLN A 74 15.30 0.38 -6.90
N ASN A 75 16.37 0.24 -6.10
CA ASN A 75 16.37 -0.66 -4.94
C ASN A 75 15.31 -0.23 -3.90
N ILE A 76 15.13 1.08 -3.72
CA ILE A 76 14.11 1.62 -2.80
C ILE A 76 12.70 1.36 -3.33
N THR A 77 12.44 1.63 -4.61
CA THR A 77 11.15 1.34 -5.24
C THR A 77 10.79 -0.16 -5.18
N GLU A 78 11.76 -1.05 -5.37
CA GLU A 78 11.55 -2.50 -5.22
C GLU A 78 11.15 -2.89 -3.79
N LEU A 79 11.79 -2.31 -2.78
CA LEU A 79 11.44 -2.54 -1.38
C LEU A 79 10.09 -1.93 -1.01
N GLU A 80 9.78 -0.74 -1.53
CA GLU A 80 8.50 -0.08 -1.32
C GLU A 80 7.35 -0.94 -1.86
N ASN A 81 7.49 -1.45 -3.09
CA ASN A 81 6.50 -2.35 -3.68
C ASN A 81 6.33 -3.64 -2.87
N LYS A 82 7.42 -4.23 -2.36
CA LYS A 82 7.35 -5.39 -1.46
C LYS A 82 6.61 -5.06 -0.17
N LEU A 83 6.86 -3.90 0.42
CA LEU A 83 6.22 -3.45 1.65
C LEU A 83 4.72 -3.22 1.41
N LEU A 84 4.34 -2.47 0.37
CA LEU A 84 2.94 -2.17 0.04
C LEU A 84 2.12 -3.41 -0.33
N ALA A 85 2.77 -4.47 -0.84
CA ALA A 85 2.11 -5.73 -1.13
C ALA A 85 1.75 -6.57 0.12
N LEU A 86 2.29 -6.23 1.30
CA LEU A 86 2.04 -6.98 2.53
C LEU A 86 0.59 -6.81 3.00
N LYS A 87 -0.08 -7.94 3.26
CA LYS A 87 -1.35 -7.92 4.00
C LYS A 87 -1.07 -7.80 5.48
N VAL A 88 -1.33 -6.62 6.05
CA VAL A 88 -0.93 -6.28 7.42
C VAL A 88 -2.03 -6.63 8.45
N PRO A 89 -1.79 -7.58 9.36
CA PRO A 89 -2.68 -7.80 10.51
C PRO A 89 -2.68 -6.58 11.43
N VAL A 90 -3.82 -6.31 12.08
CA VAL A 90 -3.97 -5.14 12.99
C VAL A 90 -2.86 -5.08 14.04
N LYS A 91 -2.48 -6.24 14.59
CA LYS A 91 -1.41 -6.40 15.59
C LYS A 91 -0.04 -5.91 15.14
N PHE A 92 0.23 -5.88 13.83
CA PHE A 92 1.54 -5.51 13.27
C PHE A 92 1.52 -4.17 12.53
N LYS A 93 0.44 -3.39 12.62
CA LYS A 93 0.36 -2.06 11.98
C LYS A 93 1.49 -1.13 12.38
N GLU A 94 1.85 -1.12 13.66
CA GLU A 94 2.95 -0.29 14.17
C GLU A 94 4.29 -0.69 13.56
N LEU A 95 4.59 -1.99 13.53
CA LEU A 95 5.80 -2.51 12.88
C LEU A 95 5.84 -2.11 11.39
N HIS A 96 4.71 -2.28 10.68
CA HIS A 96 4.61 -1.92 9.28
C HIS A 96 4.85 -0.42 9.05
N LEU A 97 4.25 0.44 9.87
CA LEU A 97 4.46 1.88 9.80
C LEU A 97 5.92 2.24 10.03
N ARG A 98 6.57 1.61 11.01
CA ARG A 98 8.01 1.83 11.28
C ARG A 98 8.89 1.41 10.09
N PHE A 99 8.53 0.35 9.36
CA PHE A 99 9.20 0.01 8.10
C PHE A 99 9.02 1.10 7.04
N VAL A 100 7.80 1.60 6.86
CA VAL A 100 7.51 2.69 5.90
C VAL A 100 8.35 3.92 6.24
N LEU A 101 8.38 4.31 7.52
CA LEU A 101 9.15 5.46 7.99
C LEU A 101 10.65 5.27 7.76
N ALA A 102 11.20 4.10 8.07
CA ALA A 102 12.61 3.82 7.84
C ALA A 102 12.95 3.92 6.34
N LEU A 103 12.13 3.32 5.47
CA LEU A 103 12.33 3.34 4.03
C LEU A 103 12.26 4.77 3.46
N ASN A 104 11.29 5.58 3.92
CA ASN A 104 11.16 6.99 3.55
C ASN A 104 12.42 7.80 3.93
N ARG A 105 13.00 7.56 5.11
CA ARG A 105 14.30 8.17 5.48
C ARG A 105 15.41 7.78 4.52
N THR A 106 15.50 6.51 4.12
CA THR A 106 16.49 6.10 3.10
C THR A 106 16.25 6.78 1.76
N GLU A 107 15.01 6.95 1.36
CA GLU A 107 14.66 7.70 0.15
C GLU A 107 15.07 9.18 0.27
N ASN A 108 14.79 9.82 1.40
CA ASN A 108 15.21 11.20 1.67
C ASN A 108 16.73 11.34 1.64
N TYR A 109 17.47 10.37 2.17
CA TYR A 109 18.93 10.31 2.02
C TYR A 109 19.35 10.29 0.55
N LEU A 110 18.72 9.48 -0.29
CA LEU A 110 19.07 9.42 -1.72
C LEU A 110 18.83 10.75 -2.43
N ASN A 111 17.71 11.39 -2.13
CA ASN A 111 17.24 12.62 -2.80
C ASN A 111 18.01 13.86 -2.32
N GLN A 112 18.23 13.99 -1.02
CA GLN A 112 18.80 15.19 -0.39
C GLN A 112 20.29 15.04 -0.04
N LYS A 113 20.83 13.82 -0.09
CA LYS A 113 22.20 13.47 0.36
C LYS A 113 22.46 13.83 1.83
N ASP A 114 21.42 13.83 2.66
CA ASP A 114 21.53 14.06 4.10
C ASP A 114 21.95 12.77 4.83
N GLU A 115 23.23 12.66 5.19
CA GLU A 115 23.77 11.50 5.91
C GLU A 115 23.08 11.25 7.27
N ARG A 116 22.40 12.24 7.86
CA ARG A 116 21.61 12.04 9.08
C ARG A 116 20.44 11.10 8.83
N GLU A 117 19.76 11.25 7.69
CA GLU A 117 18.64 10.39 7.29
C GLU A 117 19.08 8.93 7.13
N LYS A 118 20.29 8.70 6.61
CA LYS A 118 20.90 7.37 6.52
C LYS A 118 21.18 6.78 7.91
N GLY A 119 21.77 7.58 8.80
CA GLY A 119 22.04 7.17 10.18
C GLY A 119 20.75 6.81 10.95
N ASP A 120 19.74 7.67 10.85
CA ASP A 120 18.44 7.51 11.51
C ASP A 120 17.66 6.31 10.96
N SER A 121 17.77 6.05 9.65
CA SER A 121 17.23 4.86 8.99
C SER A 121 17.91 3.59 9.53
N PHE A 122 19.24 3.58 9.62
CA PHE A 122 19.99 2.44 10.16
C PHE A 122 19.68 2.18 11.63
N GLN A 123 19.58 3.24 12.43
CA GLN A 123 19.19 3.15 13.84
C GLN A 123 17.77 2.61 13.98
N ALA A 124 16.81 3.09 13.18
CA ALA A 124 15.44 2.59 13.21
C ALA A 124 15.36 1.08 12.93
N ILE A 125 16.14 0.58 11.98
CA ILE A 125 16.21 -0.86 11.68
C ILE A 125 16.87 -1.66 12.79
N SER A 126 17.94 -1.13 13.38
CA SER A 126 18.60 -1.75 14.53
C SER A 126 17.68 -1.82 15.75
N GLN A 127 16.81 -0.83 15.96
CA GLN A 127 15.81 -0.84 17.02
C GLN A 127 14.69 -1.84 16.74
N LEU A 128 14.18 -1.89 15.50
CA LEU A 128 13.18 -2.88 15.10
C LEU A 128 13.66 -4.33 15.31
N LYS A 129 14.95 -4.56 15.08
CA LYS A 129 15.64 -5.82 15.37
C LYS A 129 15.55 -6.24 16.84
N ALA A 130 15.65 -5.27 17.75
CA ALA A 130 15.59 -5.48 19.19
C ALA A 130 14.14 -5.65 19.67
N ASP A 131 13.23 -4.82 19.16
CA ASP A 131 11.82 -4.82 19.54
C ASP A 131 11.08 -6.07 19.05
N TYR A 132 11.52 -6.65 17.91
CA TYR A 132 10.88 -7.80 17.27
C TYR A 132 11.90 -8.90 16.98
N SER A 133 12.23 -9.69 18.00
CA SER A 133 13.27 -10.74 17.93
C SER A 133 13.11 -11.73 16.77
N TRP A 134 11.88 -12.02 16.36
CA TRP A 134 11.57 -12.94 15.25
C TRP A 134 11.96 -12.39 13.86
N LEU A 135 12.33 -11.10 13.73
CA LEU A 135 12.91 -10.57 12.49
C LEU A 135 14.31 -11.13 12.20
N ASN A 136 14.96 -11.76 13.19
CA ASN A 136 16.31 -12.32 13.08
C ASN A 136 16.36 -13.85 12.94
N ASN A 137 15.25 -14.52 13.24
CA ASN A 137 15.17 -15.98 13.25
C ASN A 137 14.61 -16.51 11.95
#